data_AF-A0A9P0HZQ7-F1
#
_entry.id   AF-A0A9P0HZQ7-F1
#
_cell.length_a   1.000
_cell.length_b   1.000
_cell.length_c   1.000
_cell.angle_alpha   90.00
_cell.angle_beta   90.00
_cell.angle_gamma   90.00
#
_symmetry.space_group_name_H-M   'P 1'
#
loop_
_entity.id
_entity.type
_entity.pdbx_description
1 polymer ?
#
loop_
_entity_poly.entity_id
_entity_poly.type
_entity_poly.pdbx_seq_one_letter_code
_entity_poly.pdbx_strand_id
1 'polypeptide(L)'
;MAKRISQSAVNWAALAERVPAEQKAHLAAFKIKSDSYLRRVLANPPEPPKINWAAYKNAVPIPGMVDTFQKQYEALKVPYPADTQTAQVDAQWAEVKKGIEAFIQESNANIANYQKQVSEIKALLPYEQMTMEDFRDAYPEEALDPINKPTFWPHTPDEQLDYVDPDKPAHSGH
;
A
#
# COMPACT_ATOMS: atom_id res chain seq x y z
N MET A 1 -2.92 32.93 -7.42
CA MET A 1 -3.40 32.95 -6.03
C MET A 1 -3.84 31.52 -5.70
N ALA A 2 -2.93 30.72 -5.14
CA ALA A 2 -3.15 29.30 -4.93
C ALA A 2 -4.32 29.10 -3.96
N LYS A 3 -5.32 28.29 -4.37
CA LYS A 3 -6.52 27.97 -3.57
C LYS A 3 -6.06 27.54 -2.17
N ARG A 4 -6.38 28.35 -1.15
CA ARG A 4 -6.23 27.93 0.25
C ARG A 4 -7.02 26.63 0.40
N ILE A 5 -6.31 25.56 0.75
CA ILE A 5 -6.88 24.22 0.91
C ILE A 5 -7.98 24.34 1.98
N SER A 6 -9.24 24.38 1.55
CA SER A 6 -10.37 24.75 2.41
C SER A 6 -10.90 23.60 3.27
N GLN A 7 -10.45 22.37 3.02
CA GLN A 7 -10.69 21.18 3.85
C GLN A 7 -9.82 20.05 3.30
N SER A 8 -9.26 19.19 4.15
CA SER A 8 -8.59 17.98 3.65
C SER A 8 -9.65 17.08 3.01
N ALA A 9 -9.65 16.97 1.67
CA ALA A 9 -10.55 16.08 0.94
C ALA A 9 -10.25 14.57 1.16
N VAL A 10 -9.38 14.25 2.13
CA VAL A 10 -8.89 12.90 2.41
C VAL A 10 -9.86 12.19 3.34
N ASN A 11 -10.44 11.08 2.87
CA ASN A 11 -11.24 10.19 3.71
C ASN A 11 -10.31 9.25 4.51
N TRP A 12 -9.94 9.69 5.71
CA TRP A 12 -9.04 8.94 6.59
C TRP A 12 -9.62 7.61 7.08
N ALA A 13 -10.95 7.48 7.19
CA ALA A 13 -11.60 6.24 7.62
C ALA A 13 -11.45 5.15 6.54
N ALA A 14 -11.77 5.49 5.29
CA ALA A 14 -11.62 4.57 4.16
C ALA A 14 -10.17 4.13 3.91
N LEU A 15 -9.20 4.97 4.29
CA LEU A 15 -7.79 4.61 4.21
C LEU A 15 -7.38 3.66 5.36
N ALA A 16 -7.87 3.91 6.57
CA ALA A 16 -7.58 3.07 7.73
C ALA A 16 -8.11 1.63 7.59
N GLU A 17 -9.22 1.42 6.88
CA GLU A 17 -9.79 0.10 6.61
C GLU A 17 -8.92 -0.75 5.67
N ARG A 18 -8.18 -0.13 4.76
CA ARG A 18 -7.37 -0.82 3.74
C ARG A 18 -5.94 -1.09 4.19
N VAL A 19 -5.51 -0.50 5.30
CA VAL A 19 -4.12 -0.57 5.75
C VAL A 19 -3.90 -1.84 6.60
N PRO A 20 -2.87 -2.65 6.27
CA PRO A 20 -2.50 -3.81 7.08
C PRO A 20 -2.20 -3.45 8.53
N ALA A 21 -2.40 -4.38 9.47
CA ALA A 21 -2.22 -4.12 10.90
C ALA A 21 -0.84 -3.51 11.24
N GLU A 22 0.21 -4.03 10.63
CA GLU A 22 1.60 -3.57 10.79
C GLU A 22 1.82 -2.11 10.40
N GLN A 23 1.04 -1.60 9.44
CA GLN A 23 1.23 -0.27 8.87
C GLN A 23 0.34 0.80 9.52
N LYS A 24 -0.55 0.41 10.44
CA LYS A 24 -1.47 1.35 11.13
C LYS A 24 -0.74 2.43 11.91
N ALA A 25 0.40 2.10 12.52
CA ALA A 25 1.23 3.06 13.24
C ALA A 25 1.79 4.15 12.31
N HIS A 26 2.26 3.76 11.12
CA HIS A 26 2.76 4.69 10.12
C HIS A 26 1.66 5.60 9.58
N LEU A 27 0.46 5.05 9.35
CA LEU A 27 -0.70 5.84 8.94
C LEU A 27 -1.07 6.88 10.00
N ALA A 28 -1.11 6.49 11.27
CA ALA A 28 -1.42 7.40 12.37
C ALA A 28 -0.40 8.55 12.44
N ALA A 29 0.89 8.24 12.32
CA ALA A 29 1.96 9.25 12.29
C ALA A 29 1.82 10.21 11.08
N PHE A 30 1.48 9.68 9.90
CA PHE A 30 1.24 10.50 8.69
C PHE A 30 0.04 11.43 8.87
N LYS A 31 -1.08 10.91 9.39
CA LYS A 31 -2.28 11.72 9.68
C LYS A 31 -1.97 12.86 10.64
N ILE A 32 -1.25 12.59 11.74
CA ILE A 32 -0.87 13.63 12.71
C ILE A 32 -0.06 14.75 12.05
N LYS A 33 0.90 14.40 11.18
CA LYS A 33 1.69 15.40 10.43
C LYS A 33 0.79 16.22 9.50
N SER A 34 -0.07 15.57 8.71
CA SER A 34 -1.01 16.24 7.81
C SER A 34 -1.92 17.22 8.56
N ASP A 35 -2.54 16.79 9.65
CA ASP A 35 -3.44 17.61 10.46
C ASP A 35 -2.68 18.78 11.13
N SER A 36 -1.45 18.55 11.58
CA SER A 36 -0.58 19.61 12.13
C SER A 36 -0.28 20.70 11.10
N TYR A 37 0.05 20.33 9.86
CA TYR A 37 0.25 21.29 8.78
C TYR A 37 -1.04 22.03 8.43
N LEU A 38 -2.17 21.33 8.34
CA LEU A 38 -3.47 21.95 8.08
C LEU A 38 -3.80 23.00 9.15
N ARG A 39 -3.62 22.68 10.44
CA ARG A 39 -3.85 23.63 11.54
C ARG A 39 -2.95 24.87 11.43
N ARG A 40 -1.68 24.71 11.07
CA ARG A 40 -0.75 25.85 10.87
C ARG A 40 -1.18 26.73 9.70
N VAL A 41 -1.64 26.15 8.61
CA VAL A 41 -2.17 26.89 7.44
C VAL A 41 -3.45 27.65 7.80
N LEU A 42 -4.32 27.05 8.62
CA LEU A 42 -5.56 27.70 9.09
C LEU A 42 -5.30 28.80 10.13
N ALA A 43 -4.30 28.65 10.99
CA ALA A 43 -3.95 29.64 12.00
C ALA A 43 -3.35 30.92 11.40
N ASN A 44 -2.71 30.83 10.24
CA ASN A 44 -2.10 31.97 9.58
C ASN A 44 -3.11 32.69 8.66
N PRO A 45 -3.27 34.02 8.79
CA PRO A 45 -4.14 34.79 7.91
C PRO A 45 -3.63 34.77 6.45
N PRO A 46 -4.54 34.91 5.46
CA PRO A 46 -4.20 34.86 4.03
C PRO A 46 -3.37 36.06 3.58
N GLU A 47 -3.56 37.18 4.25
CA GLU A 47 -2.89 38.44 3.98
C GLU A 47 -2.08 38.82 5.22
N PRO A 48 -0.89 39.42 5.04
CA PRO A 48 -0.15 39.98 6.17
C PRO A 48 -1.02 41.04 6.88
N PRO A 49 -0.90 41.18 8.22
CA PRO A 49 -1.61 42.20 8.96
C PRO A 49 -1.38 43.60 8.36
N LYS A 50 -2.46 44.37 8.19
CA LYS A 50 -2.36 45.73 7.67
C LYS A 50 -1.64 46.62 8.68
N ILE A 51 -0.53 47.22 8.27
CA ILE A 51 0.24 48.15 9.09
C ILE A 51 -0.47 49.51 9.11
N ASN A 52 -0.71 50.08 10.29
CA ASN A 52 -1.27 51.42 10.41
C ASN A 52 -0.19 52.50 10.25
N TRP A 53 0.15 52.83 9.00
CA TRP A 53 1.16 53.84 8.67
C TRP A 53 0.82 55.25 9.18
N ALA A 54 -0.46 55.59 9.34
CA ALA A 54 -0.89 56.91 9.82
C ALA A 54 -0.50 57.15 11.29
N ALA A 55 -0.60 56.12 12.13
CA ALA A 55 -0.15 56.20 13.52
C ALA A 55 1.37 56.45 13.61
N TYR A 56 2.16 55.80 12.74
CA TYR A 56 3.62 55.98 12.70
C TYR A 56 4.03 57.34 12.15
N LYS A 57 3.31 57.89 11.15
CA LYS A 57 3.56 59.25 10.64
C LYS A 57 3.37 60.32 11.72
N ASN A 58 2.45 60.13 12.65
CA ASN A 58 2.20 61.07 13.75
C ASN A 58 3.20 60.95 14.90
N ALA A 59 3.78 59.75 15.11
CA ALA A 59 4.70 59.49 16.22
C ALA A 59 6.18 59.68 15.85
N VAL A 60 6.55 59.56 14.57
CA VAL A 60 7.94 59.65 14.11
C VAL A 60 8.27 61.10 13.72
N PRO A 61 9.23 61.75 14.40
CA PRO A 61 9.56 63.16 14.15
C PRO A 61 10.41 63.39 12.89
N ILE A 62 10.90 62.31 12.24
CA ILE A 62 11.71 62.40 11.02
C ILE A 62 10.80 62.42 9.79
N PRO A 63 10.71 63.55 9.05
CA PRO A 63 9.86 63.65 7.87
C PRO A 63 10.36 62.75 6.74
N GLY A 64 9.45 62.05 6.06
CA GLY A 64 9.73 61.22 4.89
C GLY A 64 10.24 59.80 5.18
N MET A 65 10.70 59.51 6.41
CA MET A 65 11.19 58.16 6.77
C MET A 65 10.07 57.10 6.67
N VAL A 66 8.90 57.39 7.24
CA VAL A 66 7.75 56.46 7.20
C VAL A 66 7.26 56.21 5.77
N ASP A 67 7.32 57.21 4.90
CA ASP A 67 6.95 57.07 3.48
C ASP A 67 7.92 56.18 2.70
N THR A 68 9.22 56.25 3.00
CA THR A 68 10.22 55.34 2.38
C THR A 68 10.00 53.89 2.80
N PHE A 69 9.70 53.64 4.08
CA PHE A 69 9.41 52.29 4.57
C PHE A 69 8.09 51.73 4.03
N GLN A 70 7.05 52.56 3.93
CA GLN A 70 5.79 52.15 3.30
C GLN A 70 6.02 51.68 1.85
N LYS A 71 6.76 52.47 1.06
CA LYS A 71 7.08 52.12 -0.34
C LYS A 71 7.88 50.82 -0.45
N GLN A 72 8.89 50.63 0.41
CA GLN A 72 9.70 49.42 0.40
C GLN A 72 8.91 48.17 0.83
N TYR A 73 8.02 48.31 1.82
CA TYR A 73 7.16 47.23 2.29
C TYR A 73 6.14 46.80 1.23
N GLU A 74 5.50 47.76 0.55
CA GLU A 74 4.57 47.47 -0.55
C GLU A 74 5.26 46.88 -1.79
N ALA A 75 6.54 47.21 -2.02
CA ALA A 75 7.35 46.63 -3.09
C ALA A 75 7.83 45.20 -2.79
N LEU A 76 7.87 44.80 -1.52
CA LEU A 76 8.32 43.46 -1.12
C LEU A 76 7.26 42.41 -1.48
N LYS A 77 7.54 41.61 -2.50
CA LYS A 77 6.76 40.41 -2.83
C LYS A 77 7.46 39.18 -2.28
N VAL A 78 6.83 38.47 -1.36
CA VAL A 78 7.33 37.18 -0.87
C VAL A 78 7.04 36.12 -1.93
N PRO A 79 8.06 35.48 -2.54
CA PRO A 79 7.85 34.45 -3.53
C PRO A 79 7.25 33.19 -2.88
N TYR A 80 6.36 32.52 -3.59
CA TYR A 80 5.85 31.23 -3.16
C TYR A 80 6.96 30.18 -3.28
N PRO A 81 7.12 29.25 -2.33
CA PRO A 81 8.13 28.20 -2.44
C PRO A 81 7.92 27.37 -3.71
N ALA A 82 9.01 27.01 -4.38
CA ALA A 82 8.96 26.11 -5.53
C ALA A 82 8.58 24.69 -5.07
N ASP A 83 7.71 24.04 -5.86
CA ASP A 83 7.37 22.64 -5.63
C ASP A 83 8.46 21.73 -6.19
N THR A 84 9.09 20.95 -5.33
CA THR A 84 10.17 20.02 -5.67
C THR A 84 9.78 18.56 -5.47
N GLN A 85 8.62 18.30 -4.86
CA GLN A 85 8.27 16.98 -4.34
C GLN A 85 7.21 16.27 -5.17
N THR A 86 6.37 17.00 -5.90
CA THR A 86 5.32 16.40 -6.75
C THR A 86 5.90 15.42 -7.78
N ALA A 87 7.03 15.75 -8.42
CA ALA A 87 7.68 14.85 -9.37
C ALA A 87 8.17 13.54 -8.73
N GLN A 88 8.60 13.58 -7.46
CA GLN A 88 9.04 12.37 -6.74
C GLN A 88 7.86 11.48 -6.36
N VAL A 89 6.74 12.08 -5.97
CA VAL A 89 5.49 11.36 -5.66
C VAL A 89 4.94 10.68 -6.91
N ASP A 90 4.94 11.36 -8.05
CA ASP A 90 4.47 10.79 -9.32
C ASP A 90 5.34 9.60 -9.76
N ALA A 91 6.66 9.67 -9.56
CA ALA A 91 7.57 8.57 -9.84
C ALA A 91 7.29 7.34 -8.95
N GLN A 92 7.11 7.55 -7.64
CA GLN A 92 6.73 6.47 -6.71
C GLN A 92 5.38 5.86 -7.07
N TRP A 93 4.40 6.69 -7.44
CA TRP A 93 3.09 6.23 -7.88
C TRP A 93 3.17 5.33 -9.12
N ALA A 94 4.01 5.71 -10.10
CA ALA A 94 4.20 4.91 -11.30
C ALA A 94 4.82 3.53 -11.02
N GLU A 95 5.74 3.44 -10.04
CA GLU A 95 6.32 2.17 -9.60
C GLU A 95 5.30 1.28 -8.90
N VAL A 96 4.55 1.83 -7.93
CA VAL A 96 3.51 1.10 -7.21
C VAL A 96 2.42 0.60 -8.16
N LYS A 97 2.04 1.41 -9.16
CA LYS A 97 1.04 1.03 -10.16
C LYS A 97 1.44 -0.24 -10.93
N LYS A 98 2.71 -0.37 -11.32
CA LYS A 98 3.22 -1.58 -11.98
C LYS A 98 3.10 -2.81 -11.08
N GLY A 99 3.42 -2.67 -9.80
CA GLY A 99 3.26 -3.75 -8.82
C GLY A 99 1.80 -4.17 -8.66
N ILE A 100 0.87 -3.21 -8.63
CA ILE A 100 -0.57 -3.48 -8.57
C ILE A 100 -1.05 -4.22 -9.83
N GLU A 101 -0.63 -3.78 -11.02
CA GLU A 101 -1.01 -4.42 -12.28
C GLU A 101 -0.49 -5.87 -12.34
N ALA A 102 0.74 -6.12 -11.92
CA ALA A 102 1.31 -7.47 -11.83
C ALA A 102 0.53 -8.36 -10.83
N PHE A 103 0.23 -7.83 -9.64
CA PHE A 103 -0.54 -8.56 -8.62
C PHE A 103 -1.96 -8.93 -9.09
N ILE A 104 -2.63 -8.04 -9.84
CA ILE A 104 -3.95 -8.31 -10.42
C ILE A 104 -3.85 -9.44 -11.44
N GLN A 105 -2.84 -9.43 -12.30
CA GLN A 105 -2.64 -10.49 -13.30
C GLN A 105 -2.40 -11.85 -12.65
N GLU A 106 -1.49 -11.90 -11.66
CA GLU A 106 -1.19 -13.13 -10.92
C GLU A 106 -2.42 -13.63 -10.15
N SER A 107 -3.13 -12.73 -9.46
CA SER A 107 -4.34 -13.08 -8.71
C SER A 107 -5.43 -13.65 -9.62
N ASN A 108 -5.66 -13.07 -10.81
CA ASN A 108 -6.63 -13.57 -11.76
C ASN A 108 -6.23 -14.95 -12.32
N ALA A 109 -4.95 -15.18 -12.58
CA ALA A 109 -4.44 -16.49 -12.99
C ALA A 109 -4.67 -17.55 -11.89
N ASN A 110 -4.40 -17.20 -10.63
CA ASN A 110 -4.64 -18.07 -9.49
C ASN A 110 -6.14 -18.38 -9.32
N ILE A 111 -7.01 -17.37 -9.42
CA ILE A 111 -8.46 -17.55 -9.37
C ILE A 111 -8.93 -18.54 -10.45
N ALA A 112 -8.44 -18.39 -11.69
CA ALA A 112 -8.80 -19.30 -12.77
C ALA A 112 -8.34 -20.74 -12.49
N ASN A 113 -7.12 -20.93 -11.96
CA ASN A 113 -6.62 -22.24 -11.56
C ASN A 113 -7.47 -22.87 -10.44
N TYR A 114 -7.76 -22.11 -9.38
CA TYR A 114 -8.59 -22.61 -8.28
C TYR A 114 -10.03 -22.91 -8.72
N GLN A 115 -10.60 -22.14 -9.65
CA GLN A 115 -11.91 -22.44 -10.21
C GLN A 115 -11.91 -23.77 -10.98
N LYS A 116 -10.85 -24.06 -11.73
CA LYS A 116 -10.67 -25.35 -12.41
C LYS A 116 -10.57 -26.50 -11.41
N GLN A 117 -9.77 -26.36 -10.37
CA GLN A 117 -9.66 -27.36 -9.31
C GLN A 117 -11.01 -27.60 -8.60
N VAL A 118 -11.75 -26.52 -8.28
CA VAL A 118 -13.08 -26.65 -7.67
C VAL A 118 -14.06 -27.36 -8.60
N SER A 119 -13.99 -27.12 -9.92
CA SER A 119 -14.84 -27.83 -10.88
C SER A 119 -14.48 -29.31 -11.00
N GLU A 120 -13.18 -29.64 -10.97
CA GLU A 120 -12.68 -31.02 -10.99
C GLU A 120 -13.16 -31.75 -9.74
N ILE A 121 -12.99 -31.16 -8.56
CA ILE A 121 -13.45 -31.73 -7.29
C ILE A 121 -14.97 -31.94 -7.27
N LYS A 122 -15.74 -31.00 -7.83
CA LYS A 122 -17.21 -31.15 -7.92
C LYS A 122 -17.65 -32.21 -8.93
N ALA A 123 -16.84 -32.50 -9.94
CA ALA A 123 -17.12 -33.52 -10.92
C ALA A 123 -16.78 -34.93 -10.42
N LEU A 124 -15.94 -35.04 -9.39
CA LEU A 124 -15.63 -36.32 -8.74
C LEU A 124 -16.87 -36.91 -8.06
N LEU A 125 -16.95 -38.24 -8.11
CA LEU A 125 -17.95 -38.98 -7.37
C LEU A 125 -17.74 -38.74 -5.86
N PRO A 126 -18.81 -38.67 -5.04
CA PRO A 126 -18.65 -38.61 -3.60
C PRO A 126 -17.76 -39.74 -3.10
N TYR A 127 -16.82 -39.40 -2.20
CA TYR A 127 -15.83 -40.35 -1.68
C TYR A 127 -16.44 -41.64 -1.11
N GLU A 128 -17.65 -41.60 -0.55
CA GLU A 128 -18.36 -42.77 -0.03
C GLU A 128 -18.77 -43.78 -1.11
N GLN A 129 -18.86 -43.35 -2.37
CA GLN A 129 -19.29 -44.16 -3.52
C GLN A 129 -18.14 -44.43 -4.50
N MET A 130 -16.97 -43.85 -4.27
CA MET A 130 -15.80 -43.97 -5.14
C MET A 130 -15.11 -45.32 -4.95
N THR A 131 -14.93 -46.07 -6.04
CA THR A 131 -14.16 -47.32 -6.02
C THR A 131 -12.66 -47.04 -6.14
N MET A 132 -11.82 -48.04 -5.89
CA MET A 132 -10.37 -47.89 -6.00
C MET A 132 -9.93 -47.71 -7.46
N GLU A 133 -10.70 -48.26 -8.40
CA GLU A 133 -10.54 -48.08 -9.83
C GLU A 133 -10.87 -46.63 -10.24
N ASP A 134 -11.99 -46.08 -9.76
CA ASP A 134 -12.35 -44.67 -10.01
C ASP A 134 -11.33 -43.71 -9.40
N PHE A 135 -10.80 -44.04 -8.22
CA PHE A 135 -9.73 -43.27 -7.59
C PHE A 135 -8.44 -43.28 -8.42
N ARG A 136 -8.09 -44.44 -9.00
CA ARG A 136 -6.94 -44.56 -9.91
C ARG A 136 -7.09 -43.72 -11.16
N ASP A 137 -8.31 -43.64 -11.72
CA ASP A 137 -8.58 -42.82 -12.90
C ASP A 137 -8.55 -41.32 -12.60
N ALA A 138 -9.04 -40.92 -11.43
CA ALA A 138 -9.03 -39.52 -10.98
C ALA A 138 -7.64 -39.03 -10.49
N TYR A 139 -6.90 -39.90 -9.79
CA TYR A 139 -5.64 -39.60 -9.13
C TYR A 139 -4.57 -40.66 -9.44
N PRO A 140 -4.14 -40.79 -10.70
CA PRO A 140 -3.22 -41.85 -11.13
C PRO A 140 -1.83 -41.76 -10.48
N GLU A 141 -1.41 -40.58 -10.04
CA GLU A 141 -0.12 -40.38 -9.37
C GLU A 141 -0.13 -40.82 -7.91
N GLU A 142 -1.28 -40.76 -7.24
CA GLU A 142 -1.45 -41.14 -5.82
C GLU A 142 -1.97 -42.57 -5.65
N ALA A 143 -2.60 -43.12 -6.68
CA ALA A 143 -3.13 -44.47 -6.64
C ALA A 143 -2.03 -45.54 -6.59
N LEU A 144 -2.32 -46.64 -5.90
CA LEU A 144 -1.43 -47.79 -5.83
C LEU A 144 -1.25 -48.39 -7.24
N ASP A 145 0.00 -48.41 -7.71
CA ASP A 145 0.35 -49.05 -8.98
C ASP A 145 1.45 -50.12 -8.79
N PRO A 146 1.10 -51.33 -8.32
CA PRO A 146 2.06 -52.39 -8.05
C PRO A 146 2.89 -52.83 -9.26
N ILE A 147 2.44 -52.50 -10.48
CA ILE A 147 3.10 -52.90 -11.73
C ILE A 147 4.21 -51.92 -12.09
N ASN A 148 3.93 -50.61 -12.10
CA ASN A 148 4.89 -49.59 -12.54
C ASN A 148 5.60 -48.88 -11.37
N LYS A 149 4.98 -48.79 -10.20
CA LYS A 149 5.49 -48.12 -8.99
C LYS A 149 5.23 -48.98 -7.74
N PRO A 150 5.98 -50.08 -7.56
CA PRO A 150 5.77 -50.98 -6.41
C PRO A 150 6.16 -50.28 -5.10
N THR A 151 5.23 -50.20 -4.16
CA THR A 151 5.43 -49.67 -2.82
C THR A 151 5.39 -50.78 -1.77
N PHE A 152 6.09 -50.60 -0.64
CA PHE A 152 6.12 -51.55 0.47
C PHE A 152 4.90 -51.34 1.38
N TRP A 153 4.27 -52.43 1.85
CA TRP A 153 3.18 -52.36 2.83
C TRP A 153 3.67 -51.72 4.13
N PRO A 154 2.97 -50.73 4.73
CA PRO A 154 1.56 -50.34 4.59
C PRO A 154 1.25 -49.29 3.50
N HIS A 155 2.12 -49.12 2.52
CA HIS A 155 1.98 -48.19 1.38
C HIS A 155 1.79 -46.73 1.76
N THR A 156 2.08 -46.38 3.00
CA THR A 156 2.13 -44.99 3.44
C THR A 156 3.44 -44.35 2.98
N PRO A 157 3.43 -43.05 2.61
CA PRO A 157 4.62 -42.39 2.09
C PRO A 157 5.84 -42.54 3.00
N ASP A 158 5.66 -42.45 4.31
CA ASP A 158 6.69 -42.49 5.36
C ASP A 158 7.41 -43.84 5.50
N GLU A 159 6.78 -44.93 5.07
CA GLU A 159 7.36 -46.27 5.10
C GLU A 159 8.01 -46.67 3.76
N GLN A 160 7.99 -45.78 2.77
CA GLN A 160 8.66 -46.02 1.48
C GLN A 160 10.15 -45.66 1.55
N LEU A 161 10.97 -46.39 0.80
CA LEU A 161 12.43 -46.22 0.79
C LEU A 161 12.88 -44.86 0.24
N ASP A 162 12.05 -44.24 -0.60
CA ASP A 162 12.25 -42.94 -1.23
C ASP A 162 11.61 -41.78 -0.46
N TYR A 163 11.06 -42.03 0.74
CA TYR A 163 10.47 -41.00 1.56
C TYR A 163 11.49 -39.95 1.98
N VAL A 164 11.22 -38.70 1.64
CA VAL A 164 11.94 -37.53 2.16
C VAL A 164 10.99 -36.80 3.09
N ASP A 165 11.34 -36.79 4.38
CA ASP A 165 10.59 -36.08 5.41
C ASP A 165 10.57 -34.57 5.07
N PRO A 166 9.39 -33.99 4.77
CA PRO A 166 9.28 -32.61 4.33
C PRO A 166 9.63 -31.60 5.44
N ASP A 167 9.63 -32.03 6.72
CA ASP A 167 9.92 -31.17 7.87
C ASP A 167 11.35 -31.34 8.41
N LYS A 168 12.15 -32.26 7.87
CA LYS A 168 13.58 -32.37 8.23
C LYS A 168 14.42 -31.35 7.47
N PRO A 169 15.24 -30.52 8.15
CA PRO A 169 16.19 -29.65 7.48
C PRO A 169 17.21 -30.50 6.71
N ALA A 170 17.40 -30.20 5.42
CA ALA A 170 18.36 -30.88 4.56
C ALA A 170 19.74 -30.92 5.22
N HIS A 171 20.25 -32.13 5.48
CA HIS A 171 21.56 -32.32 6.07
C HIS A 171 22.61 -31.82 5.07
N SER A 172 23.17 -30.63 5.33
CA SER A 172 24.40 -30.19 4.66
C SER A 172 25.52 -31.10 5.16
N GLY A 173 25.91 -32.05 4.33
CA GLY A 173 27.05 -32.92 4.58
C GLY A 173 28.36 -32.14 4.43
N HIS A 174 29.18 -32.21 5.48
CA HIS A 174 30.61 -31.89 5.45
C HIS A 174 31.40 -32.91 4.63
#